data_AF-A0A7Y0SJV3-F1
#
_entry.id   AF-A0A7Y0SJV3-F1
#
_cell.length_a   1.000
_cell.length_b   1.000
_cell.length_c   1.000
_cell.angle_alpha   90.00
_cell.angle_beta   90.00
_cell.angle_gamma   90.00
#
_symmetry.space_group_name_H-M   'P 1'
#
loop_
_entity.id
_entity.type
_entity.pdbx_description
1 polymer ?
#
loop_
_entity_poly.entity_id
_entity_poly.type
_entity_poly.pdbx_seq_one_letter_code
_entity_poly.pdbx_strand_id
1 'polypeptide(L)' 'IFDLKQVNPNALVSVKLVSEPGVGTIATGVAKAYADLITISGYDGGTAASPLTSVKYAGSPWELGLAETQQALVAN' A
#
# COMPACT_ATOMS: atom_id res chain seq x y z
N ILE A 1 10.92 8.31 -2.65
CA ILE A 1 10.76 7.90 -4.06
C ILE A 1 11.82 8.55 -4.93
N PHE A 2 11.88 9.90 -4.98
CA PHE A 2 12.90 10.64 -5.72
C PHE A 2 14.32 10.12 -5.49
N ASP A 3 14.78 10.05 -4.23
CA ASP A 3 16.15 9.61 -3.91
C ASP A 3 16.46 8.19 -4.43
N LEU A 4 15.49 7.27 -4.34
CA LEU A 4 15.65 5.90 -4.85
C LEU A 4 15.84 5.89 -6.37
N LYS A 5 15.07 6.71 -7.08
CA LYS A 5 15.17 6.87 -8.54
C LYS A 5 16.45 7.61 -8.95
N GLN A 6 16.96 8.52 -8.12
CA GLN A 6 18.25 9.18 -8.34
C GLN A 6 19.42 8.18 -8.21
N VAL A 7 19.35 7.25 -7.25
CA VAL A 7 20.37 6.21 -7.06
C VAL A 7 20.31 5.16 -8.15
N ASN A 8 19.11 4.71 -8.52
CA ASN A 8 18.92 3.73 -9.59
C ASN A 8 17.74 4.13 -10.50
N PRO A 9 18.00 4.83 -11.61
CA PRO A 9 16.96 5.29 -12.53
C PRO A 9 16.18 4.16 -13.23
N ASN A 10 16.74 2.95 -13.28
CA ASN A 10 16.12 1.79 -13.92
C ASN A 10 15.29 0.94 -12.94
N ALA A 11 15.36 1.22 -11.64
CA ALA A 11 14.58 0.50 -10.65
C ALA A 11 13.15 1.02 -10.57
N LEU A 12 12.21 0.09 -10.53
CA LEU A 12 10.82 0.39 -10.17
C LEU A 12 10.70 0.55 -8.65
N VAL A 13 9.99 1.58 -8.21
CA VAL A 13 9.72 1.85 -6.80
C VAL A 13 8.31 1.38 -6.45
N SER A 14 8.25 0.34 -5.62
CA SER A 14 7.01 -0.15 -5.00
C SER A 14 6.78 0.52 -3.65
N VAL A 15 5.52 0.89 -3.38
CA VAL A 15 5.06 1.29 -2.05
C VAL A 15 4.07 0.24 -1.54
N LYS A 16 4.44 -0.46 -0.48
CA LYS A 16 3.56 -1.42 0.20
C LYS A 16 2.72 -0.71 1.26
N LEU A 17 1.40 -0.79 1.12
CA LEU A 17 0.42 -0.28 2.07
C LEU A 17 -0.36 -1.46 2.66
N VAL A 18 -0.91 -1.26 3.86
CA VAL A 18 -1.85 -2.20 4.48
C VAL A 18 -3.27 -1.71 4.19
N SER A 19 -4.16 -2.65 3.90
CA SER A 19 -5.58 -2.39 3.69
C SER A 19 -6.21 -1.86 4.98
N GLU A 20 -6.82 -0.68 4.89
CA GLU A 20 -7.56 -0.01 5.95
C GLU A 20 -8.44 1.09 5.31
N PRO A 21 -9.58 1.49 5.91
CA PRO A 21 -10.40 2.57 5.35
C PRO A 21 -9.58 3.85 5.10
N GLY A 22 -9.68 4.39 3.89
CA GLY A 22 -8.93 5.58 3.46
C GLY A 22 -7.62 5.27 2.74
N VAL A 23 -7.25 3.99 2.60
CA VAL A 23 -6.06 3.58 1.82
C VAL A 23 -6.12 4.06 0.38
N GLY A 24 -7.32 4.20 -0.20
CA GLY A 24 -7.49 4.69 -1.56
C GLY A 24 -7.03 6.14 -1.73
N THR A 25 -7.41 7.03 -0.78
CA THR A 25 -6.91 8.41 -0.76
C THR A 25 -5.39 8.45 -0.66
N ILE A 26 -4.80 7.63 0.22
CA ILE A 26 -3.34 7.53 0.36
C ILE A 26 -2.71 7.07 -0.95
N ALA A 27 -3.28 6.04 -1.60
CA ALA A 27 -2.79 5.51 -2.86
C ALA A 27 -2.76 6.56 -3.97
N THR A 28 -3.77 7.44 -4.06
CA THR A 28 -3.73 8.57 -5.02
C THR A 28 -2.55 9.51 -4.77
N GLY A 29 -2.20 9.78 -3.51
CA GLY A 29 -1.03 10.58 -3.14
C GLY A 29 0.28 9.88 -3.49
N VAL A 30 0.35 8.57 -3.24
CA VAL A 30 1.50 7.73 -3.58
C VAL A 30 1.73 7.70 -5.10
N ALA A 31 0.67 7.60 -5.91
CA ALA A 31 0.76 7.67 -7.36
C ALA A 31 1.27 9.05 -7.83
N LYS A 32 0.74 10.14 -7.27
CA LYS A 32 1.22 11.52 -7.53
C LYS A 32 2.68 11.73 -7.14
N ALA A 33 3.19 10.94 -6.19
CA ALA A 33 4.59 10.97 -5.78
C ALA A 33 5.53 10.11 -6.66
N TYR A 34 5.04 9.62 -7.81
CA TYR A 34 5.79 8.86 -8.82
C TYR A 34 6.22 7.45 -8.39
N ALA A 35 5.46 6.79 -7.51
CA ALA A 35 5.62 5.35 -7.30
C ALA A 35 5.25 4.59 -8.59
N ASP A 36 5.99 3.54 -8.91
CA ASP A 36 5.74 2.72 -10.10
C ASP A 36 4.74 1.59 -9.81
N LEU A 37 4.73 1.10 -8.56
CA LEU A 37 3.77 0.10 -8.09
C LEU A 37 3.22 0.47 -6.71
N ILE A 38 1.97 0.09 -6.47
CA ILE A 38 1.34 0.13 -5.14
C ILE A 38 0.90 -1.29 -4.81
N THR A 39 1.34 -1.81 -3.66
CA THR A 39 0.95 -3.14 -3.17
C THR A 39 0.04 -2.99 -1.97
N ILE A 40 -1.20 -3.47 -2.07
CA ILE A 40 -2.15 -3.49 -0.95
C ILE A 40 -2.08 -4.87 -0.27
N SER A 41 -1.75 -4.89 1.02
CA SER A 41 -1.69 -6.10 1.84
C SER A 41 -2.86 -6.18 2.81
N GLY A 42 -3.47 -7.36 2.96
CA GLY A 42 -4.51 -7.58 3.96
C GLY A 42 -3.96 -7.77 5.38
N TYR A 43 -4.88 -7.83 6.33
CA TYR A 43 -4.60 -8.20 7.73
C TYR A 43 -4.10 -9.65 7.90
N ASP A 44 -4.27 -10.48 6.87
CA ASP A 44 -3.94 -11.90 6.83
C ASP A 44 -2.48 -12.20 6.46
N GLY A 45 -1.63 -11.16 6.40
CA GLY A 45 -0.19 -11.29 6.17
C GLY A 45 0.54 -12.00 7.31
N GLY A 46 1.53 -12.83 6.96
CA GLY A 46 2.39 -13.51 7.94
C GLY A 46 3.48 -12.60 8.53
N THR A 47 3.89 -12.91 9.75
CA THR A 47 5.08 -12.34 10.40
C THR A 47 5.65 -13.35 11.39
N ALA A 48 6.98 -13.42 11.49
CA ALA A 48 7.66 -14.29 12.46
C ALA A 48 7.62 -13.70 13.89
N ALA A 49 7.50 -12.38 14.02
CA ALA A 49 7.50 -11.69 15.30
C ALA A 49 6.62 -10.45 15.23
N SER A 50 5.52 -10.46 15.98
CA SER A 50 4.61 -9.32 16.14
C SER A 50 3.77 -9.51 17.39
N PRO A 51 3.34 -8.44 18.08
CA PRO A 51 2.36 -8.55 19.16
C PRO A 51 1.12 -9.32 18.69
N LEU A 52 0.64 -10.24 19.54
CA LEU A 52 -0.56 -11.03 19.23
C LEU A 52 -1.76 -10.12 18.90
N THR A 53 -1.85 -8.97 19.57
CA THR A 53 -2.90 -7.97 19.33
C THR A 53 -2.85 -7.42 17.90
N SER A 54 -1.66 -7.12 17.36
CA SER A 54 -1.52 -6.65 15.98
C SER A 54 -1.90 -7.74 14.98
N VAL A 55 -1.47 -8.99 15.20
CA VAL A 55 -1.80 -10.12 14.32
C VAL A 55 -3.30 -10.41 14.28
N LYS A 56 -4.02 -10.14 15.38
CA LYS A 56 -5.45 -10.46 15.50
C LYS A 56 -6.39 -9.30 15.23
N TYR A 57 -5.94 -8.06 15.39
CA TYR A 57 -6.84 -6.90 15.44
C TYR A 57 -6.36 -5.67 14.65
N ALA A 58 -5.29 -5.74 13.86
CA ALA A 58 -4.84 -4.63 13.02
C ALA A 58 -5.05 -4.94 11.53
N GLY A 59 -5.46 -3.92 10.76
CA GLY A 59 -5.68 -4.01 9.32
C GLY A 59 -7.09 -4.50 8.93
N SER A 60 -7.38 -4.42 7.64
CA SER A 60 -8.63 -4.84 7.01
C SER A 60 -8.39 -5.90 5.93
N PRO A 61 -9.42 -6.66 5.50
CA PRO A 61 -9.31 -7.58 4.37
C PRO A 61 -8.76 -6.87 3.13
N TRP A 62 -7.91 -7.54 2.34
CA TRP A 62 -7.30 -6.91 1.17
C TRP A 62 -8.33 -6.59 0.09
N GLU A 63 -9.45 -7.33 0.03
CA GLU A 63 -10.52 -7.13 -0.94
C GLU A 63 -11.11 -5.72 -0.86
N LEU A 64 -11.27 -5.21 0.37
CA LEU A 64 -11.79 -3.87 0.63
C LEU A 64 -10.78 -2.79 0.19
N GLY A 65 -9.54 -2.90 0.68
CA GLY A 65 -8.51 -1.91 0.37
C GLY A 65 -8.09 -1.91 -1.10
N LEU A 66 -8.08 -3.08 -1.76
CA LEU A 66 -7.80 -3.18 -3.19
C LEU A 66 -8.91 -2.52 -4.02
N ALA A 67 -10.18 -2.79 -3.68
CA ALA A 67 -11.31 -2.17 -4.35
C ALA A 67 -11.33 -0.65 -4.15
N GLU A 68 -11.13 -0.18 -2.91
CA GLU A 68 -11.06 1.26 -2.60
C GLU A 68 -9.92 1.95 -3.35
N THR A 69 -8.74 1.33 -3.35
CA THR A 69 -7.55 1.83 -4.08
C THR A 69 -7.82 1.94 -5.58
N GLN A 70 -8.37 0.89 -6.19
CA GLN A 70 -8.71 0.87 -7.61
C GLN A 70 -9.71 1.99 -7.94
N GLN A 71 -10.79 2.10 -7.16
CA GLN A 71 -11.83 3.11 -7.39
C GLN A 71 -11.28 4.53 -7.26
N ALA A 72 -10.50 4.80 -6.21
CA ALA A 72 -9.92 6.11 -5.97
C ALA A 72 -8.92 6.51 -7.07
N LEU A 73 -8.08 5.58 -7.52
CA LEU A 73 -7.12 5.83 -8.61
C LEU A 73 -7.81 6.03 -9.96
N VAL A 74 -8.89 5.31 -10.26
CA VAL A 74 -9.65 5.50 -11.51
C VAL A 74 -10.36 6.85 -11.54
N ALA A 75 -10.78 7.36 -10.38
CA ALA A 75 -11.52 8.62 -10.27
C ALA A 75 -10.66 9.89 -10.27
N ASN A 76 -9.32 9.79 -10.24
CA ASN A 76 -8.37 10.90 -10.10
C ASN A 76 -7.30 10.91 -11.21
#